data_AF-A0A961H189-F1
#
_entry.id   AF-A0A961H189-F1
#
_cell.length_a   1.000
_cell.length_b   1.000
_cell.length_c   1.000
_cell.angle_alpha   90.00
_cell.angle_beta   90.00
_cell.angle_gamma   90.00
#
_symmetry.space_group_name_H-M   'P 1'
#
loop_
_entity.id
_entity.type
_entity.pdbx_description
1 polymer ?
#
loop_
_entity_poly.entity_id
_entity_poly.type
_entity_poly.pdbx_seq_one_letter_code
_entity_poly.pdbx_strand_id
1 'polypeptide(L)'
;MPLIDALRALAALSVLLTHFVSYFPMSDTVWDVFPATFEWICDHGGMAVQVFLVIGGFLATRAMSPQGQALRVSPLPLIWKRYVRLVVPYMAAVTLSVLAVWVVDPVLDHEAIPARATFTQWLAHLFLLQNVMGFESLSAGVWYVAIDFQLFSGIALLLWIGRVRFAAPILVLTLAAASMFWFNRDDDWDNWALYFFGSYGLGAAAWWASNREQRPIWIAVIALVTTTALFVEFRERLSIALVVCLMLAIGRRVGFLERWPDFRPLAFLGRISYSLFLVHFPVLLLANGLYAALGLSSPLSAMIGLLLAFITSIAFAAWFHRWFTPKAHRVPG
;
A
#
# COMPACT_ATOMS: atom_id res chain seq x y z
N MET A 1 -9.95 -10.23 9.76
CA MET A 1 -9.53 -11.50 9.12
C MET A 1 -8.09 -11.63 9.51
N PRO A 2 -7.76 -12.40 10.58
CA PRO A 2 -6.47 -12.28 11.25
C PRO A 2 -5.25 -12.36 10.32
N LEU A 3 -5.26 -13.25 9.32
CA LEU A 3 -4.17 -13.34 8.34
C LEU A 3 -4.01 -12.05 7.53
N ILE A 4 -5.11 -11.46 7.06
CA ILE A 4 -5.09 -10.19 6.31
C ILE A 4 -4.58 -9.05 7.20
N ASP A 5 -5.02 -9.02 8.46
CA ASP A 5 -4.60 -7.99 9.41
C ASP A 5 -3.09 -8.14 9.73
N ALA A 6 -2.59 -9.37 9.88
CA ALA A 6 -1.18 -9.67 10.07
C ALA A 6 -0.32 -9.30 8.86
N LEU A 7 -0.74 -9.68 7.65
CA LEU A 7 -0.03 -9.33 6.42
C LEU A 7 0.05 -7.80 6.23
N ARG A 8 -1.04 -7.08 6.50
CA ARG A 8 -1.04 -5.61 6.49
C ARG A 8 -0.12 -5.00 7.54
N ALA A 9 -0.10 -5.57 8.74
CA ALA A 9 0.78 -5.11 9.81
C ALA A 9 2.25 -5.28 9.42
N LEU A 10 2.64 -6.47 8.96
CA LEU A 10 4.01 -6.75 8.53
C LEU A 10 4.40 -5.84 7.36
N ALA A 11 3.53 -5.72 6.35
CA ALA A 11 3.79 -4.86 5.21
C ALA A 11 3.93 -3.37 5.62
N ALA A 12 3.07 -2.88 6.51
CA ALA A 12 3.16 -1.51 7.01
C ALA A 12 4.47 -1.27 7.78
N LEU A 13 4.90 -2.24 8.59
CA LEU A 13 6.16 -2.15 9.32
C LEU A 13 7.37 -2.20 8.38
N SER A 14 7.36 -3.05 7.35
CA SER A 14 8.44 -3.08 6.35
C SER A 14 8.58 -1.75 5.62
N VAL A 15 7.47 -1.16 5.17
CA VAL A 15 7.47 0.17 4.55
C VAL A 15 7.95 1.24 5.53
N LEU A 16 7.47 1.20 6.77
CA LEU A 16 7.89 2.14 7.82
C LEU A 16 9.41 2.09 8.05
N LEU A 17 9.96 0.88 8.21
CA LEU A 17 11.39 0.68 8.43
C LEU A 17 12.22 1.19 7.26
N THR A 18 11.79 0.96 6.02
CA THR A 18 12.45 1.48 4.80
C THR A 18 12.64 2.98 4.87
N HIS A 19 11.59 3.72 5.22
CA HIS A 19 11.67 5.17 5.33
C HIS A 19 12.55 5.61 6.51
N PHE A 20 12.47 4.91 7.65
CA PHE A 20 13.30 5.22 8.82
C PHE A 20 14.81 5.05 8.56
N VAL A 21 15.19 4.11 7.68
CA VAL A 21 16.58 3.93 7.28
C VAL A 21 17.00 4.83 6.12
N SER A 22 16.05 5.46 5.43
CA SER A 22 16.32 6.31 4.25
C SER A 22 16.36 7.81 4.54
N TYR A 23 15.75 8.28 5.64
CA TYR A 23 15.65 9.73 5.93
C TYR A 23 16.65 10.19 7.01
N PHE A 24 17.45 11.18 6.64
CA PHE A 24 18.55 11.77 7.40
C PHE A 24 18.08 12.88 8.35
N PRO A 25 18.88 13.30 9.35
CA PRO A 25 20.27 12.88 9.65
C PRO A 25 20.42 11.68 10.60
N MET A 26 19.37 11.26 11.31
CA MET A 26 19.52 10.16 12.28
C MET A 26 19.92 8.84 11.63
N SER A 27 19.42 8.55 10.42
CA SER A 27 19.74 7.31 9.71
C SER A 27 21.21 7.23 9.26
N ASP A 28 21.84 8.34 8.87
CA ASP A 28 23.26 8.39 8.48
C ASP A 28 24.15 7.90 9.62
N THR A 29 23.92 8.44 10.83
CA THR A 29 24.74 8.10 11.99
C THR A 29 24.62 6.63 12.39
N VAL A 30 23.47 6.00 12.11
CA VAL A 30 23.26 4.58 12.41
C VAL A 30 23.69 3.67 11.26
N TRP A 31 23.67 4.16 10.02
CA TRP A 31 24.17 3.47 8.84
C TRP A 31 25.63 3.04 9.03
N ASP A 32 26.47 3.94 9.57
CA ASP A 32 27.88 3.66 9.85
C ASP A 32 28.09 2.48 10.82
N VAL A 33 27.10 2.19 11.67
CA VAL A 33 27.16 1.10 12.66
C VAL A 33 26.60 -0.21 12.09
N PHE A 34 25.55 -0.14 11.26
CA PHE A 34 24.83 -1.31 10.74
C PHE A 34 24.57 -1.24 9.21
N PRO A 35 25.62 -1.09 8.37
CA PRO A 35 25.45 -0.77 6.95
C PRO A 35 24.70 -1.88 6.19
N ALA A 36 25.10 -3.14 6.37
CA ALA A 36 24.47 -4.29 5.69
C ALA A 36 22.97 -4.45 6.05
N THR A 37 22.58 -4.11 7.28
CA THR A 37 21.18 -4.19 7.70
C THR A 37 20.35 -3.07 7.05
N PHE A 38 20.88 -1.85 7.02
CA PHE A 38 20.18 -0.71 6.43
C PHE A 38 20.06 -0.86 4.91
N GLU A 39 21.12 -1.28 4.23
CA GLU A 39 21.13 -1.58 2.79
C GLU A 39 20.06 -2.63 2.45
N TRP A 40 20.03 -3.75 3.18
CA TRP A 40 19.02 -4.78 2.98
C TRP A 40 17.59 -4.25 3.16
N ILE A 41 17.33 -3.42 4.17
CA ILE A 41 16.01 -2.83 4.42
C ILE A 41 15.62 -1.84 3.32
N CYS A 42 16.55 -0.98 2.87
CA CYS A 42 16.34 -0.03 1.78
C CYS A 42 15.94 -0.74 0.49
N ASP A 43 16.70 -1.77 0.12
CA ASP A 43 16.50 -2.48 -1.14
C ASP A 43 15.18 -3.27 -1.17
N HIS A 44 14.78 -3.85 -0.04
CA HIS A 44 13.69 -4.83 -0.03
C HIS A 44 12.38 -4.32 0.59
N GLY A 45 12.44 -3.37 1.53
CA GLY A 45 11.27 -3.02 2.33
C GLY A 45 10.17 -2.29 1.55
N GLY A 46 10.54 -1.57 0.48
CA GLY A 46 9.59 -0.95 -0.46
C GLY A 46 8.78 -1.95 -1.29
N MET A 47 9.19 -3.23 -1.35
CA MET A 47 8.44 -4.27 -2.06
C MET A 47 7.19 -4.73 -1.32
N ALA A 48 7.07 -4.42 -0.02
CA ALA A 48 5.91 -4.76 0.80
C ALA A 48 4.59 -4.15 0.29
N VAL A 49 4.65 -3.13 -0.57
CA VAL A 49 3.48 -2.56 -1.27
C VAL A 49 2.67 -3.63 -2.03
N GLN A 50 3.35 -4.66 -2.54
CA GLN A 50 2.71 -5.77 -3.26
C GLN A 50 1.70 -6.54 -2.39
N VAL A 51 1.97 -6.63 -1.08
CA VAL A 51 1.05 -7.23 -0.11
C VAL A 51 -0.28 -6.44 -0.05
N PHE A 52 -0.20 -5.10 -0.03
CA PHE A 52 -1.39 -4.24 -0.02
C PHE A 52 -2.17 -4.33 -1.33
N LEU A 53 -1.49 -4.38 -2.48
CA LEU A 53 -2.13 -4.51 -3.80
C LEU A 53 -2.94 -5.81 -3.90
N VAL A 54 -2.32 -6.95 -3.57
CA VAL A 54 -3.00 -8.27 -3.61
C VAL A 54 -4.18 -8.31 -2.63
N ILE A 55 -4.00 -7.83 -1.40
CA ILE A 55 -5.10 -7.76 -0.41
C ILE A 55 -6.21 -6.82 -0.89
N GLY A 56 -5.84 -5.70 -1.52
CA GLY A 56 -6.75 -4.72 -2.10
C GLY A 56 -7.66 -5.36 -3.13
N GLY A 57 -7.09 -6.05 -4.12
CA GLY A 57 -7.85 -6.75 -5.15
C GLY A 57 -8.69 -7.90 -4.61
N PHE A 58 -8.18 -8.64 -3.63
CA PHE A 58 -8.92 -9.72 -2.96
C PHE A 58 -10.18 -9.19 -2.25
N LEU A 59 -10.05 -8.10 -1.48
CA LEU A 59 -11.16 -7.51 -0.74
C LEU A 59 -12.13 -6.74 -1.64
N ALA A 60 -11.63 -6.07 -2.69
CA ALA A 60 -12.45 -5.40 -3.68
C ALA A 60 -13.35 -6.42 -4.41
N THR A 61 -12.76 -7.54 -4.84
CA THR A 61 -13.48 -8.62 -5.52
C THR A 61 -14.49 -9.29 -4.60
N ARG A 62 -14.12 -9.55 -3.34
CA ARG A 62 -15.06 -10.02 -2.31
C ARG A 62 -16.29 -9.13 -2.19
N ALA A 63 -16.10 -7.82 -2.21
CA ALA A 63 -17.18 -6.86 -2.01
C ALA A 63 -18.06 -6.67 -3.25
N MET A 64 -17.47 -6.71 -4.46
CA MET A 64 -18.16 -6.32 -5.70
C MET A 64 -18.58 -7.49 -6.58
N SER A 65 -17.82 -8.59 -6.58
CA SER A 65 -18.03 -9.75 -7.46
C SER A 65 -17.72 -11.07 -6.72
N PRO A 66 -18.36 -11.37 -5.58
CA PRO A 66 -18.01 -12.53 -4.75
C PRO A 66 -18.12 -13.89 -5.45
N GLN A 67 -19.06 -14.03 -6.40
CA GLN A 67 -19.29 -15.24 -7.23
C GLN A 67 -18.86 -15.05 -8.69
N GLY A 68 -18.06 -14.03 -9.00
CA GLY A 68 -17.66 -13.71 -10.38
C GLY A 68 -18.75 -13.00 -11.19
N GLN A 69 -19.77 -12.46 -10.53
CA GLN A 69 -20.83 -11.68 -11.16
C GLN A 69 -20.37 -10.28 -11.55
N ALA A 70 -20.89 -9.79 -12.67
CA ALA A 70 -20.72 -8.40 -13.07
C ALA A 70 -21.48 -7.43 -12.18
N LEU A 71 -21.02 -6.17 -12.14
CA LEU A 71 -21.76 -5.07 -11.51
C LEU A 71 -22.95 -4.68 -12.39
N ARG A 72 -24.17 -4.86 -11.88
CA ARG A 72 -25.41 -4.56 -12.61
C ARG A 72 -25.68 -3.05 -12.73
N VAL A 73 -25.31 -2.30 -11.70
CA VAL A 73 -25.52 -0.85 -11.59
C VAL A 73 -24.23 -0.08 -11.84
N SER A 74 -24.35 1.22 -12.10
CA SER A 74 -23.20 2.12 -12.29
C SER A 74 -22.18 1.98 -11.15
N PRO A 75 -20.87 1.91 -11.46
CA PRO A 75 -19.81 1.83 -10.45
C PRO A 75 -19.49 3.19 -9.82
N LEU A 76 -19.98 4.31 -10.38
CA LEU A 76 -19.63 5.66 -9.94
C LEU A 76 -19.90 5.91 -8.44
N PRO A 77 -21.03 5.49 -7.85
CA PRO A 77 -21.26 5.67 -6.41
C PRO A 77 -20.25 4.90 -5.55
N LEU A 78 -19.79 3.72 -5.99
CA LEU A 78 -18.78 2.92 -5.29
C LEU A 78 -17.42 3.60 -5.36
N ILE A 79 -17.05 4.10 -6.54
CA ILE A 79 -15.82 4.85 -6.78
C ILE A 79 -15.80 6.12 -5.94
N TRP A 80 -16.89 6.89 -5.95
CA TRP A 80 -16.99 8.11 -5.15
C TRP A 80 -16.87 7.84 -3.64
N LYS A 81 -17.54 6.80 -3.15
CA LYS A 81 -17.43 6.38 -1.74
C LYS A 81 -16.00 5.96 -1.38
N ARG A 82 -15.29 5.28 -2.30
CA ARG A 82 -13.88 4.91 -2.10
C ARG A 82 -12.99 6.15 -2.11
N TYR A 83 -13.19 7.06 -3.06
CA TYR A 83 -12.47 8.33 -3.16
C TYR A 83 -12.54 9.11 -1.85
N VAL A 84 -13.74 9.42 -1.36
CA VAL A 84 -13.90 10.19 -0.10
C VAL A 84 -13.24 9.49 1.09
N ARG A 85 -13.38 8.15 1.19
CA ARG A 85 -12.76 7.37 2.26
C ARG A 85 -11.23 7.41 2.24
N LEU A 86 -10.63 7.51 1.06
CA LEU A 86 -9.18 7.61 0.90
C LEU A 86 -8.71 9.06 1.09
N VAL A 87 -9.33 9.99 0.37
CA VAL A 87 -8.86 11.38 0.21
C VAL A 87 -8.95 12.17 1.51
N VAL A 88 -9.95 11.94 2.36
CA VAL A 88 -10.11 12.70 3.62
C VAL A 88 -8.93 12.48 4.57
N PRO A 89 -8.61 11.25 5.02
CA PRO A 89 -7.43 11.01 5.83
C PRO A 89 -6.13 11.30 5.08
N TYR A 90 -6.08 11.07 3.77
CA TYR A 90 -4.92 11.38 2.94
C TYR A 90 -4.57 12.87 2.94
N MET A 91 -5.55 13.75 2.69
CA MET A 91 -5.31 15.21 2.64
C MET A 91 -4.96 15.78 4.01
N ALA A 92 -5.51 15.21 5.09
CA ALA A 92 -5.07 15.55 6.44
C ALA A 92 -3.59 15.21 6.64
N ALA A 93 -3.13 14.04 6.21
CA ALA A 93 -1.73 13.64 6.32
C ALA A 93 -0.79 14.44 5.40
N VAL A 94 -1.20 14.73 4.15
CA VAL A 94 -0.46 15.61 3.24
C VAL A 94 -0.31 17.00 3.84
N THR A 95 -1.39 17.56 4.40
CA THR A 95 -1.35 18.87 5.06
C THR A 95 -0.43 18.86 6.27
N LEU A 96 -0.47 17.81 7.10
CA LEU A 96 0.47 17.65 8.21
C LEU A 96 1.93 17.56 7.74
N SER A 97 2.18 16.93 6.59
CA SER A 97 3.52 16.83 5.99
C SER A 97 4.02 18.19 5.50
N VAL A 98 3.17 18.97 4.84
CA VAL A 98 3.49 20.35 4.43
C VAL A 98 3.79 21.24 5.64
N LEU A 99 2.99 21.13 6.71
CA LEU A 99 3.24 21.87 7.95
C LEU A 99 4.54 21.43 8.64
N ALA A 100 4.83 20.12 8.65
CA ALA A 100 6.06 19.59 9.21
C ALA A 100 7.29 20.10 8.45
N VAL A 101 7.24 20.12 7.12
CA VAL A 101 8.28 20.74 6.27
C VAL A 101 8.47 22.20 6.67
N TRP A 102 7.41 22.99 6.78
CA TRP A 102 7.51 24.40 7.14
C TRP A 102 8.20 24.66 8.50
N VAL A 103 8.03 23.74 9.47
CA VAL A 103 8.67 23.82 10.79
C VAL A 103 10.15 23.42 10.74
N VAL A 104 10.50 22.46 9.89
CA VAL A 104 11.83 21.83 9.84
C VAL A 104 12.78 22.50 8.85
N ASP A 105 12.23 23.09 7.77
CA ASP A 105 12.94 23.82 6.70
C ASP A 105 14.00 24.81 7.22
N PRO A 106 13.75 25.62 8.28
CA PRO A 106 14.76 26.55 8.78
C PRO A 106 15.95 25.91 9.52
N VAL A 107 15.83 24.63 9.89
CA VAL A 107 16.78 23.93 10.78
C VAL A 107 17.61 22.90 10.01
N LEU A 108 17.01 22.24 9.03
CA LEU A 108 17.65 21.22 8.21
C LEU A 108 18.03 21.83 6.85
N ASP A 109 19.26 22.33 6.74
CA ASP A 109 19.80 22.98 5.53
C ASP A 109 20.15 21.98 4.38
N HIS A 110 19.51 20.81 4.37
CA HIS A 110 19.89 19.67 3.53
C HIS A 110 18.88 19.47 2.37
N GLU A 111 19.39 19.08 1.20
CA GLU A 111 18.63 18.77 -0.03
C GLU A 111 17.55 17.69 0.14
N ALA A 112 17.46 17.05 1.30
CA ALA A 112 16.49 16.00 1.61
C ALA A 112 15.09 16.50 2.00
N ILE A 113 14.87 17.82 2.15
CA ILE A 113 13.53 18.37 2.43
C ILE A 113 12.78 18.59 1.11
N PRO A 114 11.56 18.04 0.95
CA PRO A 114 10.72 18.35 -0.20
C PRO A 114 10.51 19.86 -0.34
N ALA A 115 10.64 20.38 -1.56
CA ALA A 115 10.38 21.78 -1.85
C ALA A 115 8.98 22.20 -1.35
N ARG A 116 8.84 23.47 -0.96
CA ARG A 116 7.57 24.00 -0.45
C ARG A 116 6.44 23.73 -1.44
N ALA A 117 5.39 23.07 -0.96
CA ALA A 117 4.27 22.66 -1.79
C ALA A 117 3.62 23.87 -2.47
N THR A 118 3.50 23.83 -3.80
CA THR A 118 2.70 24.82 -4.52
C THR A 118 1.21 24.53 -4.36
N PHE A 119 0.37 25.55 -4.53
CA PHE A 119 -1.09 25.36 -4.50
C PHE A 119 -1.56 24.36 -5.59
N THR A 120 -0.95 24.41 -6.78
CA THR A 120 -1.25 23.48 -7.87
C THR A 120 -0.86 22.04 -7.51
N GLN A 121 0.30 21.83 -6.90
CA GLN A 121 0.72 20.51 -6.43
C GLN A 121 -0.22 19.97 -5.35
N TRP A 122 -0.63 20.81 -4.39
CA TRP A 122 -1.61 20.44 -3.37
C TRP A 122 -2.96 20.06 -3.98
N LEU A 123 -3.42 20.80 -5.00
CA LEU A 123 -4.64 20.48 -5.73
C LEU A 123 -4.51 19.16 -6.52
N ALA A 124 -3.34 18.90 -7.12
CA ALA A 124 -3.07 17.63 -7.78
C ALA A 124 -3.13 16.44 -6.80
N HIS A 125 -2.66 16.62 -5.56
CA HIS A 125 -2.82 15.63 -4.48
C HIS A 125 -4.30 15.45 -4.11
N LEU A 126 -5.09 16.53 -4.02
CA LEU A 126 -6.53 16.45 -3.75
C LEU A 126 -7.25 15.55 -4.76
N PHE A 127 -6.91 15.66 -6.04
CA PHE A 127 -7.50 14.82 -7.08
C PHE A 127 -6.80 13.48 -7.31
N LEU A 128 -5.73 13.18 -6.56
CA LEU A 128 -4.89 11.99 -6.74
C LEU A 128 -4.25 11.90 -8.15
N LEU A 129 -3.88 13.05 -8.71
CA LEU A 129 -3.30 13.22 -10.05
C LEU A 129 -1.83 13.64 -10.05
N GLN A 130 -1.21 13.81 -8.87
CA GLN A 130 0.11 14.41 -8.72
C GLN A 130 1.19 13.72 -9.56
N ASN A 131 1.28 12.40 -9.49
CA ASN A 131 2.25 11.59 -10.23
C ASN A 131 2.05 11.67 -11.76
N VAL A 132 0.79 11.62 -12.21
CA VAL A 132 0.45 11.72 -13.65
C VAL A 132 0.77 13.11 -14.22
N MET A 133 0.68 14.14 -13.38
CA MET A 133 1.05 15.51 -13.74
C MET A 133 2.55 15.81 -13.56
N GLY A 134 3.36 14.82 -13.17
CA GLY A 134 4.80 14.98 -12.96
C GLY A 134 5.18 15.71 -11.68
N PHE A 135 4.26 15.87 -10.72
CA PHE A 135 4.58 16.42 -9.41
C PHE A 135 5.15 15.35 -8.48
N GLU A 136 6.20 15.72 -7.75
CA GLU A 136 6.73 14.91 -6.66
C GLU A 136 5.70 14.73 -5.53
N SER A 137 5.80 13.59 -4.84
CA SER A 137 4.95 13.24 -3.71
C SER A 137 5.32 14.06 -2.47
N LEU A 138 4.35 14.77 -1.89
CA LEU A 138 4.55 15.61 -0.69
C LEU A 138 4.74 14.83 0.61
N SER A 139 4.64 13.50 0.56
CA SER A 139 4.83 12.64 1.71
C SER A 139 5.15 11.21 1.26
N ALA A 140 5.88 10.48 2.08
CA ALA A 140 6.34 9.15 1.73
C ALA A 140 5.16 8.18 1.53
N GLY A 141 5.19 7.42 0.43
CA GLY A 141 4.18 6.42 0.12
C GLY A 141 2.83 6.96 -0.41
N VAL A 142 2.58 8.27 -0.43
CA VAL A 142 1.27 8.82 -0.86
C VAL A 142 0.91 8.52 -2.32
N TRP A 143 1.89 8.27 -3.19
CA TRP A 143 1.68 7.77 -4.55
C TRP A 143 0.83 6.49 -4.59
N TYR A 144 1.00 5.60 -3.60
CA TYR A 144 0.24 4.35 -3.51
C TYR A 144 -1.26 4.61 -3.39
N VAL A 145 -1.68 5.68 -2.72
CA VAL A 145 -3.10 5.99 -2.53
C VAL A 145 -3.76 6.34 -3.86
N ALA A 146 -3.04 7.07 -4.73
CA ALA A 146 -3.50 7.36 -6.08
C ALA A 146 -3.62 6.07 -6.92
N ILE A 147 -2.59 5.22 -6.88
CA ILE A 147 -2.61 3.92 -7.58
C ILE A 147 -3.72 3.00 -7.06
N ASP A 148 -3.91 2.88 -5.76
CA ASP A 148 -4.98 2.07 -5.14
C ASP A 148 -6.37 2.55 -5.58
N PHE A 149 -6.56 3.87 -5.67
CA PHE A 149 -7.80 4.46 -6.20
C PHE A 149 -8.01 4.14 -7.68
N GLN A 150 -6.97 4.28 -8.51
CA GLN A 150 -7.02 3.92 -9.93
C GLN A 150 -7.35 2.41 -10.11
N LEU A 151 -6.71 1.53 -9.35
CA LEU A 151 -6.93 0.07 -9.38
C LEU A 151 -8.36 -0.31 -8.96
N PHE A 152 -8.85 0.26 -7.86
CA PHE A 152 -10.23 0.04 -7.39
C PHE A 152 -11.24 0.52 -8.44
N SER A 153 -11.00 1.68 -9.04
CA SER A 153 -11.86 2.22 -10.10
C SER A 153 -11.82 1.34 -11.35
N GLY A 154 -10.62 0.88 -11.73
CA GLY A 154 -10.40 -0.01 -12.87
C GLY A 154 -11.15 -1.33 -12.72
N ILE A 155 -11.02 -2.03 -11.59
CA ILE A 155 -11.76 -3.28 -11.38
C ILE A 155 -13.27 -3.04 -11.35
N ALA A 156 -13.75 -1.96 -10.73
CA ALA A 156 -15.19 -1.63 -10.71
C ALA A 156 -15.72 -1.37 -12.13
N LEU A 157 -14.96 -0.66 -12.96
CA LEU A 157 -15.31 -0.42 -14.37
C LEU A 157 -15.30 -1.72 -15.18
N LEU A 158 -14.29 -2.57 -15.05
CA LEU A 158 -14.20 -3.85 -15.76
C LEU A 158 -15.35 -4.79 -15.39
N LEU A 159 -15.69 -4.87 -14.10
CA LEU A 159 -16.83 -5.65 -13.62
C LEU A 159 -18.16 -5.08 -14.13
N TRP A 160 -18.27 -3.76 -14.31
CA TRP A 160 -19.46 -3.14 -14.87
C TRP A 160 -19.57 -3.32 -16.39
N ILE A 161 -18.48 -3.14 -17.14
CA ILE A 161 -18.45 -3.36 -18.59
C ILE A 161 -18.73 -4.83 -18.91
N GLY A 162 -18.18 -5.75 -18.12
CA GLY A 162 -18.41 -7.19 -18.22
C GLY A 162 -19.82 -7.67 -17.87
N ARG A 163 -20.78 -6.75 -17.60
CA ARG A 163 -22.21 -7.07 -17.40
C ARG A 163 -22.88 -7.68 -18.63
N VAL A 164 -22.30 -7.46 -19.80
CA VAL A 164 -22.74 -8.07 -21.04
C VAL A 164 -21.98 -9.40 -21.21
N ARG A 165 -22.70 -10.53 -21.29
CA ARG A 165 -22.17 -11.88 -21.59
C ARG A 165 -21.26 -12.55 -20.53
N PHE A 166 -21.44 -12.28 -19.24
CA PHE A 166 -20.66 -12.95 -18.15
C PHE A 166 -19.13 -12.79 -18.27
N ALA A 167 -18.66 -11.74 -18.94
CA ALA A 167 -17.25 -11.55 -19.25
C ALA A 167 -16.43 -10.90 -18.12
N ALA A 168 -17.07 -10.49 -17.02
CA ALA A 168 -16.44 -9.69 -15.96
C ALA A 168 -15.15 -10.30 -15.39
N PRO A 169 -15.11 -11.57 -14.93
CA PRO A 169 -13.85 -12.19 -14.48
C PRO A 169 -12.82 -12.31 -15.61
N ILE A 170 -13.24 -12.61 -16.83
CA ILE A 170 -12.36 -12.75 -18.00
C ILE A 170 -11.65 -11.43 -18.27
N LEU A 171 -12.37 -10.31 -18.26
CA LEU A 171 -11.79 -8.98 -18.48
C LEU A 171 -10.76 -8.62 -17.41
N VAL A 172 -11.06 -8.88 -16.14
CA VAL A 172 -10.13 -8.63 -15.03
C VAL A 172 -8.89 -9.51 -15.14
N LEU A 173 -9.05 -10.81 -15.39
CA LEU A 173 -7.92 -11.74 -15.51
C LEU A 173 -7.08 -11.47 -16.76
N THR A 174 -7.70 -11.04 -17.85
CA THR A 174 -6.99 -10.66 -19.08
C THR A 174 -6.15 -9.41 -18.85
N LEU A 175 -6.69 -8.39 -18.18
CA LEU A 175 -5.91 -7.20 -17.84
C LEU A 175 -4.79 -7.51 -16.83
N ALA A 176 -5.04 -8.41 -15.88
CA ALA A 176 -4.00 -8.87 -14.94
C ALA A 176 -2.85 -9.57 -15.69
N ALA A 177 -3.17 -10.45 -16.64
CA ALA A 177 -2.17 -11.07 -17.49
C ALA A 177 -1.43 -10.03 -18.35
N ALA A 178 -2.15 -9.14 -19.04
CA ALA A 178 -1.54 -8.08 -19.85
C ALA A 178 -0.61 -7.18 -19.03
N SER A 179 -1.00 -6.87 -17.80
CA SER A 179 -0.14 -6.15 -16.85
C SER A 179 1.14 -6.93 -16.56
N MET A 180 1.05 -8.21 -16.21
CA MET A 180 2.23 -9.04 -15.91
C MET A 180 3.16 -9.22 -17.12
N PHE A 181 2.62 -9.41 -18.32
CA PHE A 181 3.43 -9.75 -19.51
C PHE A 181 3.91 -8.54 -20.31
N TRP A 182 3.25 -7.39 -20.19
CA TRP A 182 3.59 -6.16 -20.92
C TRP A 182 3.77 -4.96 -20.02
N PHE A 183 2.70 -4.40 -19.43
CA PHE A 183 2.78 -3.09 -18.78
C PHE A 183 3.74 -3.04 -17.59
N ASN A 184 3.82 -4.09 -16.78
CA ASN A 184 4.69 -4.14 -15.60
C ASN A 184 6.18 -4.34 -15.94
N ARG A 185 6.54 -4.41 -17.23
CA ARG A 185 7.93 -4.56 -17.68
C ARG A 185 8.54 -3.24 -18.15
N ASP A 186 7.72 -2.19 -18.19
CA ASP A 186 8.09 -0.88 -18.70
C ASP A 186 7.77 0.13 -17.61
N ASP A 187 8.83 0.68 -17.01
CA ASP A 187 8.73 1.57 -15.85
C ASP A 187 8.07 2.92 -16.19
N ASP A 188 7.95 3.28 -17.47
CA ASP A 188 7.18 4.46 -17.90
C ASP A 188 5.69 4.36 -17.49
N TRP A 189 5.21 3.16 -17.20
CA TRP A 189 3.84 2.92 -16.75
C TRP A 189 3.65 3.00 -15.22
N ASP A 190 4.70 3.25 -14.43
CA ASP A 190 4.65 3.21 -12.96
C ASP A 190 3.74 4.27 -12.31
N ASN A 191 3.27 5.25 -13.08
CA ASN A 191 2.28 6.24 -12.66
C ASN A 191 0.82 5.78 -12.88
N TRP A 192 0.63 4.62 -13.51
CA TRP A 192 -0.66 4.09 -13.93
C TRP A 192 -1.00 2.76 -13.27
N ALA A 193 -2.29 2.57 -12.97
CA ALA A 193 -2.81 1.30 -12.47
C ALA A 193 -2.49 0.10 -13.37
N LEU A 194 -2.30 0.29 -14.68
CA LEU A 194 -1.96 -0.77 -15.63
C LEU A 194 -0.66 -1.49 -15.24
N TYR A 195 0.33 -0.78 -14.72
CA TYR A 195 1.59 -1.37 -14.25
C TYR A 195 1.38 -2.28 -13.04
N PHE A 196 0.51 -1.90 -12.10
CA PHE A 196 0.27 -2.65 -10.86
C PHE A 196 -0.91 -3.63 -10.92
N PHE A 197 -1.66 -3.63 -12.03
CA PHE A 197 -2.89 -4.40 -12.16
C PHE A 197 -2.65 -5.91 -12.05
N GLY A 198 -1.46 -6.40 -12.41
CA GLY A 198 -1.08 -7.81 -12.24
C GLY A 198 -1.22 -8.27 -10.80
N SER A 199 -0.55 -7.59 -9.86
CA SER A 199 -0.59 -7.91 -8.43
C SER A 199 -1.99 -7.72 -7.83
N TYR A 200 -2.67 -6.64 -8.20
CA TYR A 200 -4.05 -6.41 -7.74
C TYR A 200 -5.01 -7.49 -8.28
N GLY A 201 -4.87 -7.85 -9.55
CA GLY A 201 -5.62 -8.90 -10.23
C GLY A 201 -5.36 -10.29 -9.67
N LEU A 202 -4.15 -10.59 -9.19
CA LEU A 202 -3.87 -11.81 -8.43
C LEU A 202 -4.74 -11.91 -7.17
N GLY A 203 -4.97 -10.79 -6.48
CA GLY A 203 -5.92 -10.73 -5.37
C GLY A 203 -7.34 -11.14 -5.78
N ALA A 204 -7.82 -10.61 -6.92
CA ALA A 204 -9.12 -10.98 -7.49
C ALA A 204 -9.19 -12.46 -7.86
N ALA A 205 -8.15 -12.97 -8.53
CA ALA A 205 -8.01 -14.36 -8.91
C ALA A 205 -7.99 -15.29 -7.68
N ALA A 206 -7.25 -14.93 -6.63
CA ALA A 206 -7.22 -15.65 -5.36
C ALA A 206 -8.61 -15.72 -4.71
N TRP A 207 -9.40 -14.64 -4.77
CA TRP A 207 -10.78 -14.67 -4.28
C TRP A 207 -11.64 -15.66 -5.08
N TRP A 208 -11.64 -15.62 -6.41
CA TRP A 208 -12.47 -16.54 -7.19
C TRP A 208 -12.01 -18.00 -7.07
N ALA A 209 -10.70 -18.26 -7.19
CA ALA A 209 -10.13 -19.60 -7.15
C ALA A 209 -10.22 -20.27 -5.77
N SER A 210 -10.47 -19.52 -4.69
CA SER A 210 -10.54 -20.05 -3.34
C SER A 210 -11.95 -20.43 -2.87
N ASN A 211 -12.99 -20.22 -3.67
CA ASN A 211 -14.32 -20.72 -3.33
C ASN A 211 -14.30 -22.27 -3.29
N ARG A 212 -14.96 -22.88 -2.30
CA ARG A 212 -14.94 -24.35 -2.10
C ARG A 212 -15.62 -25.11 -3.24
N GLU A 213 -16.60 -24.50 -3.88
CA GLU A 213 -17.28 -25.04 -5.06
C GLU A 213 -16.39 -25.06 -6.32
N GLN A 214 -15.32 -24.25 -6.34
CA GLN A 214 -14.40 -24.20 -7.45
C GLN A 214 -13.38 -25.35 -7.37
N ARG A 215 -12.87 -25.80 -8.50
CA ARG A 215 -11.79 -26.81 -8.54
C ARG A 215 -10.45 -26.18 -8.09
N PRO A 216 -9.63 -26.89 -7.29
CA PRO A 216 -8.33 -26.38 -6.83
C PRO A 216 -7.35 -26.14 -7.99
N ILE A 217 -7.58 -26.73 -9.17
CA ILE A 217 -6.78 -26.51 -10.39
C ILE A 217 -6.62 -25.03 -10.73
N TRP A 218 -7.60 -24.18 -10.41
CA TRP A 218 -7.49 -22.74 -10.68
C TRP A 218 -6.38 -22.06 -9.88
N ILE A 219 -6.04 -22.55 -8.69
CA ILE A 219 -4.88 -22.06 -7.94
C ILE A 219 -3.59 -22.43 -8.67
N ALA A 220 -3.52 -23.65 -9.21
CA ALA A 220 -2.38 -24.09 -10.02
C ALA A 220 -2.26 -23.31 -11.34
N VAL A 221 -3.38 -22.96 -11.99
CA VAL A 221 -3.39 -22.11 -13.19
C VAL A 221 -2.85 -20.72 -12.86
N ILE A 222 -3.30 -20.09 -11.76
CA ILE A 222 -2.78 -18.79 -11.32
C ILE A 222 -1.26 -18.86 -11.08
N ALA A 223 -0.81 -19.90 -10.38
CA ALA A 223 0.62 -20.12 -10.13
C ALA A 223 1.39 -20.29 -11.44
N LEU A 224 0.90 -21.13 -12.36
CA LEU A 224 1.54 -21.38 -13.65
C LEU A 224 1.67 -20.11 -14.49
N VAL A 225 0.59 -19.33 -14.63
CA VAL A 225 0.60 -18.08 -15.42
C VAL A 225 1.58 -17.08 -14.82
N THR A 226 1.56 -16.89 -13.50
CA THR A 226 2.42 -15.92 -12.82
C THR A 226 3.88 -16.34 -12.84
N THR A 227 4.17 -17.62 -12.60
CA THR A 227 5.52 -18.17 -12.71
C THR A 227 6.04 -18.09 -14.15
N THR A 228 5.18 -18.27 -15.16
CA THR A 228 5.56 -18.05 -16.56
C THR A 228 5.95 -16.59 -16.79
N ALA A 229 5.19 -15.63 -16.25
CA ALA A 229 5.56 -14.20 -16.34
C ALA A 229 6.87 -13.87 -15.61
N LEU A 230 7.20 -14.57 -14.52
CA LEU A 230 8.49 -14.47 -13.82
C LEU A 230 9.64 -15.12 -14.59
N PHE A 231 9.40 -16.19 -15.35
CA PHE A 231 10.40 -16.80 -16.22
C PHE A 231 10.73 -15.93 -17.44
N VAL A 232 9.74 -15.23 -17.98
CA VAL A 232 9.95 -14.28 -19.08
C VAL A 232 10.84 -13.12 -18.63
N GLU A 233 10.57 -12.58 -17.44
CA GLU A 233 11.42 -11.56 -16.82
C GLU A 233 11.18 -11.57 -15.30
N PHE A 234 12.25 -11.89 -14.56
CA PHE A 234 12.17 -12.06 -13.12
C PHE A 234 12.00 -10.71 -12.42
N ARG A 235 10.94 -10.59 -11.63
CA ARG A 235 10.60 -9.37 -10.87
C ARG A 235 10.23 -9.76 -9.45
N GLU A 236 11.03 -9.33 -8.49
CA GLU A 236 10.86 -9.68 -7.07
C GLU A 236 9.49 -9.25 -6.52
N ARG A 237 9.02 -8.08 -6.94
CA ARG A 237 7.69 -7.55 -6.62
C ARG A 237 6.57 -8.52 -7.03
N LEU A 238 6.67 -9.11 -8.23
CA LEU A 238 5.69 -10.08 -8.72
C LEU A 238 5.80 -11.41 -7.96
N SER A 239 7.00 -11.83 -7.57
CA SER A 239 7.21 -13.01 -6.71
C SER A 239 6.52 -12.88 -5.35
N ILE A 240 6.65 -11.72 -4.70
CA ILE A 240 5.94 -11.43 -3.43
C ILE A 240 4.42 -11.44 -3.65
N ALA A 241 3.94 -10.84 -4.75
CA ALA A 241 2.52 -10.84 -5.07
C ALA A 241 1.97 -12.27 -5.25
N LEU A 242 2.73 -13.15 -5.90
CA LEU A 242 2.39 -14.56 -6.06
C LEU A 242 2.32 -15.28 -4.71
N VAL A 243 3.31 -15.11 -3.84
CA VAL A 243 3.32 -15.73 -2.50
C VAL A 243 2.09 -15.30 -1.70
N VAL A 244 1.80 -14.00 -1.64
CA VAL A 244 0.62 -13.47 -0.92
C VAL A 244 -0.68 -14.00 -1.54
N CYS A 245 -0.76 -14.05 -2.87
CA CYS A 245 -1.91 -14.60 -3.59
C CYS A 245 -2.18 -16.05 -3.19
N LEU A 246 -1.14 -16.91 -3.18
CA LEU A 246 -1.26 -18.31 -2.78
C LEU A 246 -1.63 -18.45 -1.30
N MET A 247 -1.03 -17.65 -0.42
CA MET A 247 -1.38 -17.62 1.01
C MET A 247 -2.86 -17.29 1.22
N LEU A 248 -3.39 -16.28 0.53
CA LEU A 248 -4.80 -15.92 0.62
C LEU A 248 -5.72 -17.00 0.03
N ALA A 249 -5.36 -17.55 -1.14
CA ALA A 249 -6.18 -18.55 -1.83
C ALA A 249 -6.28 -19.87 -1.05
N ILE A 250 -5.14 -20.39 -0.59
CA ILE A 250 -5.05 -21.62 0.21
C ILE A 250 -5.63 -21.37 1.61
N GLY A 251 -5.26 -20.26 2.24
CA GLY A 251 -5.73 -19.88 3.57
C GLY A 251 -7.25 -19.77 3.64
N ARG A 252 -7.91 -19.31 2.56
CA ARG A 252 -9.37 -19.28 2.49
C ARG A 252 -9.97 -20.68 2.37
N ARG A 253 -9.43 -21.55 1.52
CA ARG A 253 -9.97 -22.91 1.33
C ARG A 253 -9.90 -23.74 2.61
N VAL A 254 -8.75 -23.68 3.29
CA VAL A 254 -8.49 -24.41 4.53
C VAL A 254 -9.19 -23.76 5.73
N GLY A 255 -9.58 -22.48 5.63
CA GLY A 255 -10.32 -21.76 6.69
C GLY A 255 -9.42 -21.05 7.70
N PHE A 256 -8.12 -20.92 7.43
CA PHE A 256 -7.18 -20.23 8.30
C PHE A 256 -7.25 -18.70 8.21
N LEU A 257 -7.81 -18.12 7.13
CA LEU A 257 -7.96 -16.66 6.98
C LEU A 257 -8.65 -15.98 8.17
N GLU A 258 -9.56 -16.70 8.82
CA GLU A 258 -10.39 -16.19 9.92
C GLU A 258 -9.86 -16.59 11.30
N ARG A 259 -8.91 -17.53 11.37
CA ARG A 259 -8.47 -18.17 12.63
C ARG A 259 -7.01 -17.89 12.98
N TRP A 260 -6.15 -17.59 11.99
CA TRP A 260 -4.72 -17.45 12.20
C TRP A 260 -4.15 -16.21 11.50
N PRO A 261 -3.14 -15.54 12.09
CA PRO A 261 -2.61 -15.75 13.43
C PRO A 261 -3.51 -15.13 14.51
N ASP A 262 -3.69 -15.79 15.65
CA ASP A 262 -4.36 -15.20 16.82
C ASP A 262 -3.36 -14.39 17.66
N PHE A 263 -2.96 -13.24 17.12
CA PHE A 263 -2.00 -12.36 17.79
C PHE A 263 -2.49 -10.91 17.77
N ARG A 264 -2.95 -10.45 18.95
CA ARG A 264 -3.60 -9.14 19.13
C ARG A 264 -2.76 -7.95 18.63
N PRO A 265 -1.43 -7.89 18.85
CA PRO A 265 -0.62 -6.78 18.34
C PRO A 265 -0.64 -6.67 16.81
N LEU A 266 -0.56 -7.79 16.08
CA LEU A 266 -0.67 -7.79 14.61
C LEU A 266 -2.08 -7.37 14.16
N ALA A 267 -3.13 -7.84 14.85
CA ALA A 267 -4.49 -7.40 14.55
C ALA A 267 -4.71 -5.90 14.80
N PHE A 268 -4.05 -5.33 15.81
CA PHE A 268 -4.05 -3.90 16.09
C PHE A 268 -3.30 -3.11 15.01
N LEU A 269 -2.05 -3.48 14.72
CA LEU A 269 -1.23 -2.85 13.69
C LEU A 269 -1.88 -2.93 12.30
N GLY A 270 -2.47 -4.08 11.96
CA GLY A 270 -3.18 -4.28 10.70
C GLY A 270 -4.37 -3.33 10.54
N ARG A 271 -5.07 -3.03 11.64
CA ARG A 271 -6.21 -2.10 11.66
C ARG A 271 -5.78 -0.66 11.43
N ILE A 272 -4.66 -0.24 12.02
CA ILE A 272 -4.13 1.12 11.90
C ILE A 272 -3.16 1.29 10.71
N SER A 273 -2.85 0.21 9.99
CA SER A 273 -1.84 0.16 8.90
C SER A 273 -1.97 1.30 7.89
N TYR A 274 -3.19 1.62 7.45
CA TYR A 274 -3.42 2.74 6.53
C TYR A 274 -3.07 4.10 7.16
N SER A 275 -3.48 4.33 8.41
CA SER A 275 -3.13 5.56 9.12
C SER A 275 -1.63 5.66 9.37
N LEU A 276 -0.98 4.54 9.74
CA LEU A 276 0.47 4.47 9.94
C LEU A 276 1.22 4.80 8.64
N PHE A 277 0.79 4.19 7.54
CA PHE A 277 1.32 4.47 6.21
C PHE A 277 1.19 5.95 5.83
N LEU A 278 0.13 6.64 6.23
CA LEU A 278 -0.04 8.07 5.92
C LEU A 278 0.78 9.02 6.80
N VAL A 279 0.89 8.75 8.10
CA VAL A 279 1.38 9.75 9.07
C VAL A 279 2.80 9.51 9.56
N HIS A 280 3.44 8.40 9.19
CA HIS A 280 4.81 8.14 9.65
C HIS A 280 5.83 9.15 9.12
N PHE A 281 5.67 9.61 7.88
CA PHE A 281 6.57 10.59 7.28
C PHE A 281 6.65 11.92 8.04
N PRO A 282 5.54 12.65 8.32
CA PRO A 282 5.62 13.91 9.07
C PRO A 282 6.19 13.72 10.47
N VAL A 283 5.91 12.59 11.13
CA VAL A 283 6.49 12.29 12.46
C VAL A 283 8.01 12.11 12.36
N LEU A 284 8.48 11.35 11.37
CA LEU A 284 9.90 11.12 11.13
C LEU A 284 10.63 12.41 10.75
N LEU A 285 10.02 13.23 9.91
CA LEU A 285 10.58 14.53 9.51
C LEU A 285 10.76 15.46 10.71
N LEU A 286 9.73 15.60 11.56
CA LEU A 286 9.80 16.40 12.78
C LEU A 286 10.85 15.85 13.76
N ALA A 287 10.96 14.53 13.89
CA ALA A 287 11.96 13.90 14.75
C ALA A 287 13.39 14.18 14.25
N ASN A 288 13.63 14.08 12.93
CA ASN A 288 14.93 14.43 12.32
C ASN A 288 15.24 15.92 12.47
N GLY A 289 14.26 16.80 12.30
CA GLY A 289 14.41 18.24 12.54
C GLY A 289 14.75 18.56 14.00
N LEU A 290 14.10 17.91 14.96
CA LEU A 290 14.41 18.06 16.38
C LEU A 290 15.82 17.54 16.70
N TYR A 291 16.20 16.39 16.15
CA TYR A 291 17.54 15.84 16.34
C TYR A 291 18.63 16.80 15.85
N ALA A 292 18.43 17.37 14.65
CA ALA A 292 19.32 18.39 14.09
C ALA A 292 19.34 19.68 14.94
N ALA A 293 18.18 20.19 15.36
CA ALA A 293 18.07 21.38 16.21
C ALA A 293 18.82 21.24 17.54
N LEU A 294 18.84 20.04 18.11
CA LEU A 294 19.53 19.74 19.36
C LEU A 294 21.04 19.56 19.18
N GLY A 295 21.55 19.58 17.94
CA GLY A 295 22.97 19.37 17.65
C GLY A 295 23.48 17.98 18.05
N LEU A 296 22.59 16.99 18.09
CA LEU A 296 22.95 15.61 18.43
C LEU A 296 23.66 14.95 17.23
N SER A 297 24.65 14.12 17.52
CA SER A 297 25.46 13.47 16.48
C SER A 297 25.97 12.07 16.86
N SER A 298 25.67 11.57 18.06
CA SER A 298 26.15 10.26 18.49
C SER A 298 25.25 9.12 17.98
N PRO A 299 25.79 7.95 17.59
CA PRO A 299 24.99 6.82 17.14
C PRO A 299 23.93 6.38 18.15
N LEU A 300 24.26 6.37 19.44
CA LEU A 300 23.31 6.03 20.50
C LEU A 300 22.12 7.01 20.54
N SER A 301 22.39 8.31 20.43
CA SER A 301 21.32 9.32 20.40
C SER A 301 20.43 9.17 19.16
N ALA A 302 21.01 8.85 18.00
CA ALA A 302 20.27 8.60 16.77
C ALA A 302 19.40 7.34 16.87
N MET A 303 19.93 6.23 17.42
CA MET A 303 19.16 5.01 17.66
C MET A 303 17.99 5.26 18.61
N ILE A 304 18.21 6.01 19.69
CA ILE A 304 17.14 6.39 20.63
C ILE A 304 16.10 7.27 19.93
N GLY A 305 16.55 8.26 19.13
CA GLY A 305 15.68 9.13 18.36
C GLY A 305 14.80 8.38 17.37
N LEU A 306 15.38 7.45 16.59
CA LEU A 306 14.65 6.59 15.66
C LEU A 306 13.65 5.68 16.39
N LEU A 307 14.03 5.09 17.52
CA LEU A 307 13.12 4.26 18.32
C LEU A 307 11.93 5.09 18.85
N LEU A 308 12.19 6.29 19.37
CA LEU A 308 11.15 7.20 19.84
C LEU A 308 10.24 7.66 18.70
N ALA A 309 10.80 7.98 17.53
CA ALA A 309 10.04 8.35 16.34
C ALA A 309 9.18 7.17 15.84
N PHE A 310 9.66 5.93 15.94
CA PHE A 310 8.93 4.73 15.54
C PHE A 310 7.73 4.48 16.47
N ILE A 311 7.95 4.54 17.78
CA ILE A 311 6.88 4.42 18.78
C ILE A 311 5.85 5.55 18.62
N THR A 312 6.33 6.78 18.44
CA THR A 312 5.48 7.96 18.19
C THR A 312 4.65 7.80 16.92
N SER A 313 5.24 7.24 15.85
CA SER A 313 4.51 6.98 14.59
C SER A 313 3.36 6.01 14.80
N ILE A 314 3.57 4.92 15.55
CA ILE A 314 2.52 3.95 15.88
C ILE A 314 1.43 4.59 16.77
N ALA A 315 1.82 5.33 17.80
CA ALA A 315 0.89 5.98 18.70
C ALA A 315 0.04 7.05 17.98
N PHE A 316 0.68 7.89 17.16
CA PHE A 316 0.02 8.92 16.38
C PHE A 316 -0.89 8.31 15.31
N ALA A 317 -0.46 7.23 14.64
CA ALA A 317 -1.30 6.49 13.71
C ALA A 317 -2.57 5.92 14.38
N ALA A 318 -2.46 5.41 15.61
CA ALA A 318 -3.61 4.91 16.36
C ALA A 318 -4.59 6.04 16.73
N TRP A 319 -4.07 7.19 17.15
CA TRP A 319 -4.89 8.40 17.37
C TRP A 319 -5.55 8.86 16.08
N PHE A 320 -4.78 9.00 15.00
CA PHE A 320 -5.24 9.46 13.69
C PHE A 320 -6.32 8.54 13.12
N HIS A 321 -6.14 7.23 13.24
CA HIS A 321 -7.12 6.22 12.84
C HIS A 321 -8.48 6.44 13.50
N ARG A 322 -8.50 6.82 14.79
CA ARG A 322 -9.74 7.01 15.54
C ARG A 322 -10.59 8.18 15.04
N TRP A 323 -9.96 9.21 14.49
CA TRP A 323 -10.61 10.47 14.11
C TRP A 323 -10.85 10.61 12.61
N PHE A 324 -9.89 10.17 11.78
CA PHE A 324 -9.92 10.41 10.34
C PHE A 324 -10.27 9.18 9.51
N THR A 325 -10.14 7.97 10.07
CA THR A 325 -10.55 6.76 9.34
C THR A 325 -12.00 6.42 9.67
N PRO A 326 -12.93 6.44 8.69
CA PRO A 326 -14.32 6.08 8.95
C PRO A 326 -14.39 4.65 9.48
N LYS A 327 -15.10 4.45 10.60
CA LYS A 327 -15.42 3.11 11.09
C LYS A 327 -16.19 2.40 9.97
N ALA A 328 -15.71 1.25 9.51
CA ALA A 328 -16.51 0.41 8.63
C ALA A 328 -17.82 0.13 9.36
N HIS A 329 -18.95 0.58 8.80
CA HIS A 329 -20.26 0.20 9.33
C HIS A 329 -20.27 -1.31 9.47
N ARG A 330 -20.47 -1.79 10.70
CA ARG A 330 -20.74 -3.20 10.95
C ARG A 330 -21.94 -3.55 10.11
N VAL A 331 -21.77 -4.39 9.09
CA VAL A 331 -22.89 -5.07 8.46
C VAL A 331 -23.50 -5.92 9.59
N PRO A 332 -24.76 -5.70 9.99
CA PRO A 332 -25.40 -6.61 10.93
C PRO A 332 -25.40 -8.01 10.30
N GLY A 333 -24.97 -8.98 11.09
CA GLY A 333 -24.74 -10.36 10.66
C GLY A 333 -25.99 -11.12 10.31
#